data_AF-A0A2N3VC17-F1
#
_entry.id   AF-A0A2N3VC17-F1
#
_cell.length_a   1.000
_cell.length_b   1.000
_cell.length_c   1.000
_cell.angle_alpha   90.00
_cell.angle_beta   90.00
_cell.angle_gamma   90.00
#
_symmetry.space_group_name_H-M   'P 1'
#
loop_
_entity.id
_entity.type
_entity.pdbx_description
1 polymer ?
#
loop_
_entity_poly.entity_id
_entity_poly.type
_entity_poly.pdbx_seq_one_letter_code
_entity_poly.pdbx_strand_id
1 'polypeptide(L)'
;MRILRSAVLATFALLLAPAFAHADPPPIFTQEEQCDTTRALVDNIRASKPDATPEEIADAFVNYMDSMGAYNRVPQAKESDRQVTLTNIERCGLA
;
A
#
# COMPACT_ATOMS: atom_id res chain seq x y z
N MET A 1 17.19 60.84 19.39
CA MET A 1 16.08 60.19 18.66
C MET A 1 16.62 59.03 17.85
N ARG A 2 16.36 57.79 18.26
CA ARG A 2 16.49 56.58 17.44
C ARG A 2 15.27 55.71 17.73
N ILE A 3 14.34 55.76 16.79
CA ILE A 3 13.17 54.90 16.68
C ILE A 3 13.66 53.56 16.09
N LEU A 4 12.81 52.52 16.14
CA LEU A 4 12.89 51.20 15.51
C LEU A 4 13.49 50.11 16.43
N ARG A 5 12.83 48.98 16.71
CA ARG A 5 11.66 48.32 16.12
C ARG A 5 11.08 47.35 17.15
N SER A 6 9.76 47.41 17.35
CA SER A 6 8.99 46.44 18.13
C SER A 6 9.19 45.03 17.59
N ALA A 7 9.57 44.09 18.46
CA ALA A 7 9.62 42.67 18.16
C ALA A 7 8.19 42.16 17.98
N VAL A 8 7.81 41.83 16.75
CA VAL A 8 6.56 41.15 16.43
C VAL A 8 6.72 39.68 16.85
N LEU A 9 6.36 39.36 18.09
CA LEU A 9 6.10 37.99 18.54
C LEU A 9 4.66 37.64 18.16
N ALA A 10 4.43 37.16 16.93
CA ALA A 10 3.10 36.69 16.53
C ALA A 10 3.11 35.77 15.30
N THR A 11 3.88 34.67 15.32
CA THR A 11 3.77 33.64 14.27
C THR A 11 4.08 32.25 14.82
N PHE A 12 3.25 31.73 15.72
CA PHE A 12 3.30 30.31 16.11
C PHE A 12 1.91 29.70 16.38
N ALA A 13 0.87 30.17 15.68
CA ALA A 13 -0.52 29.76 15.91
C ALA A 13 -1.21 29.17 14.66
N LEU A 14 -0.48 28.46 13.78
CA LEU A 14 -1.02 28.01 12.49
C LEU A 14 -0.82 26.52 12.14
N LEU A 15 -0.57 25.63 13.11
CA LEU A 15 -0.38 24.20 12.80
C LEU A 15 -1.13 23.23 13.75
N LEU A 16 -2.33 23.61 14.19
CA LEU A 16 -3.28 22.67 14.82
C LEU A 16 -4.52 22.56 13.95
N ALA A 17 -4.34 22.26 12.66
CA ALA A 17 -5.42 21.58 11.95
C ALA A 17 -5.51 20.19 12.57
N PRO A 18 -6.68 19.74 13.07
CA PRO A 18 -6.85 18.34 13.41
C PRO A 18 -6.56 17.57 12.12
N ALA A 19 -5.46 16.83 12.10
CA ALA A 19 -5.31 15.75 11.16
C ALA A 19 -6.46 14.81 11.52
N PHE A 20 -7.54 14.86 10.74
CA PHE A 20 -8.51 13.79 10.74
C PHE A 20 -7.73 12.57 10.25
N ALA A 21 -7.16 11.83 11.21
CA ALA A 21 -6.72 10.48 10.98
C ALA A 21 -7.99 9.74 10.60
N HIS A 22 -8.26 9.66 9.29
CA HIS A 22 -9.21 8.71 8.77
C HIS A 22 -8.66 7.36 9.22
N ALA A 23 -9.23 6.82 10.30
CA ALA A 23 -8.97 5.45 10.68
C ALA A 23 -9.37 4.62 9.47
N ASP A 24 -8.42 3.90 8.91
CA ASP A 24 -8.70 3.02 7.78
C ASP A 24 -9.89 2.14 8.16
N PRO A 25 -10.87 1.97 7.25
CA PRO A 25 -11.99 1.08 7.53
C PRO A 25 -11.44 -0.28 7.95
N PRO A 26 -12.08 -0.96 8.93
CA PRO A 26 -11.61 -2.26 9.37
C PRO A 26 -11.49 -3.18 8.16
N PRO A 27 -10.42 -3.97 8.06
CA PRO A 27 -10.21 -4.85 6.92
C PRO A 27 -11.39 -5.83 6.83
N ILE A 28 -11.87 -6.04 5.59
CA ILE A 28 -12.97 -6.99 5.30
C ILE A 28 -12.56 -8.45 5.53
N PHE A 29 -11.26 -8.74 5.50
CA PHE A 29 -10.68 -10.04 5.80
C PHE A 29 -9.82 -9.96 7.05
N THR A 30 -9.84 -11.02 7.86
CA THR A 30 -8.89 -11.19 8.96
C THR A 30 -7.45 -11.26 8.43
N GLN A 31 -6.47 -11.08 9.33
CA GLN A 31 -5.06 -11.22 8.96
C GLN A 31 -4.73 -12.64 8.49
N GLU A 32 -5.32 -13.65 9.12
CA GLU A 32 -5.12 -15.06 8.77
C GLU A 32 -5.61 -15.35 7.35
N GLU A 33 -6.84 -14.94 7.01
CA GLU A 33 -7.41 -15.11 5.66
C GLU A 33 -6.57 -14.43 4.57
N GLN A 34 -6.02 -13.24 4.86
CA GLN A 34 -5.12 -12.54 3.95
C GLN A 34 -3.82 -13.32 3.73
N CYS A 35 -3.25 -13.89 4.79
CA CYS A 35 -2.02 -14.68 4.69
C CYS A 35 -2.24 -16.02 3.98
N ASP A 36 -3.36 -16.69 4.21
CA ASP A 36 -3.66 -17.95 3.52
C ASP A 36 -3.90 -17.73 2.02
N THR A 37 -4.62 -16.65 1.67
CA THR A 37 -4.81 -16.27 0.26
C THR A 37 -3.49 -15.92 -0.42
N THR A 38 -2.63 -15.16 0.28
CA THR A 38 -1.32 -14.77 -0.26
C THR A 38 -0.39 -15.97 -0.39
N ARG A 39 -0.41 -16.90 0.57
CA ARG A 39 0.35 -18.15 0.48
C ARG A 39 -0.07 -18.99 -0.72
N ALA A 40 -1.38 -19.13 -0.95
CA ALA A 40 -1.89 -19.86 -2.12
C ALA A 40 -1.42 -19.22 -3.44
N LEU A 41 -1.37 -17.89 -3.53
CA LEU A 41 -0.81 -17.19 -4.70
C LEU A 41 0.69 -17.49 -4.88
N VAL A 42 1.48 -17.32 -3.81
CA VAL A 42 2.93 -17.56 -3.80
C VAL A 42 3.24 -19.00 -4.21
N ASP A 43 2.58 -19.97 -3.59
CA ASP A 43 2.78 -21.40 -3.84
C ASP A 43 2.44 -21.77 -5.29
N ASN A 44 1.34 -21.25 -5.84
CA ASN A 44 0.96 -21.50 -7.23
C ASN A 44 1.99 -20.96 -8.22
N ILE A 45 2.53 -19.76 -7.98
CA ILE A 45 3.54 -19.18 -8.86
C ILE A 45 4.86 -19.96 -8.72
N ARG A 46 5.29 -20.24 -7.48
CA ARG A 46 6.51 -21.00 -7.20
C ARG A 46 6.45 -22.46 -7.66
N ALA A 47 5.27 -23.05 -7.79
CA ALA A 47 5.11 -24.37 -8.41
C ALA A 47 5.60 -24.41 -9.87
N SER A 48 5.53 -23.29 -10.59
CA SER A 48 6.02 -23.16 -11.97
C SER A 48 7.38 -22.49 -12.08
N LYS A 49 7.69 -21.56 -11.16
CA LYS A 49 8.97 -20.85 -11.08
C LYS A 49 9.45 -20.83 -9.62
N PRO A 50 10.17 -21.88 -9.15
CA PRO A 50 10.53 -22.04 -7.74
C PRO A 50 11.27 -20.84 -7.13
N ASP A 51 12.09 -20.17 -7.93
CA ASP A 51 12.91 -19.04 -7.49
C ASP A 51 12.23 -17.67 -7.71
N ALA A 52 10.91 -17.64 -7.93
CA ALA A 52 10.19 -16.39 -8.14
C ALA A 52 10.35 -15.45 -6.94
N THR A 53 10.82 -14.23 -7.22
CA THR A 53 10.95 -13.18 -6.19
C THR A 53 9.58 -12.61 -5.83
N PRO A 54 9.43 -11.95 -4.67
CA PRO A 54 8.19 -11.25 -4.30
C PRO A 54 7.68 -10.29 -5.39
N GLU A 55 8.57 -9.56 -6.05
CA GLU A 55 8.24 -8.66 -7.15
C GLU A 55 7.68 -9.40 -8.34
N GLU A 56 8.31 -10.51 -8.74
CA GLU A 56 7.84 -11.32 -9.86
C GLU A 56 6.47 -11.96 -9.56
N ILE A 57 6.21 -12.32 -8.30
CA ILE A 57 4.92 -12.85 -7.86
C ILE A 57 3.84 -11.76 -7.93
N ALA A 58 4.13 -10.56 -7.42
CA ALA A 58 3.21 -9.44 -7.49
C ALA A 58 2.93 -9.01 -8.95
N ASP A 59 3.96 -8.99 -9.80
CA ASP A 59 3.84 -8.71 -11.23
C ASP A 59 3.00 -9.76 -11.95
N ALA A 60 3.22 -11.05 -11.65
CA ALA A 60 2.42 -12.13 -12.21
C ALA A 60 0.93 -11.99 -11.83
N PHE A 61 0.64 -11.66 -10.57
CA PHE A 61 -0.73 -11.43 -10.11
C PHE A 61 -1.42 -10.30 -10.86
N VAL A 62 -0.81 -9.10 -10.90
CA VAL A 62 -1.45 -7.96 -11.55
C VAL A 62 -1.53 -8.11 -13.06
N ASN A 63 -0.59 -8.81 -13.70
CA ASN A 63 -0.69 -9.11 -15.14
C ASN A 63 -1.81 -10.11 -15.44
N TYR A 64 -2.04 -11.09 -14.56
CA TYR A 64 -3.19 -11.99 -14.69
C TYR A 64 -4.51 -11.22 -14.54
N MET A 65 -4.64 -10.37 -13.51
CA MET A 65 -5.83 -9.54 -13.30
C MET A 65 -6.07 -8.59 -14.48
N ASP A 66 -5.02 -7.99 -15.02
CA ASP A 66 -5.08 -7.12 -16.20
C ASP A 66 -5.56 -7.88 -17.44
N SER A 67 -5.09 -9.13 -17.64
CA SER A 67 -5.54 -9.98 -18.75
C SER A 67 -7.03 -10.32 -18.70
N MET A 68 -7.62 -10.32 -17.49
CA MET A 68 -9.07 -10.47 -17.29
C MET A 68 -9.83 -9.15 -17.43
N GLY A 69 -9.13 -8.04 -17.69
CA GLY A 69 -9.71 -6.70 -17.83
C GLY A 69 -10.06 -6.01 -16.52
N ALA A 70 -9.52 -6.47 -15.38
CA ALA A 70 -9.81 -5.91 -14.06
C ALA A 70 -9.51 -4.42 -13.95
N TYR A 71 -8.50 -3.94 -14.70
CA TYR A 71 -8.03 -2.55 -14.64
C TYR A 71 -8.52 -1.66 -15.78
N ASN A 72 -9.33 -2.18 -16.72
CA ASN A 72 -9.77 -1.44 -17.91
C ASN A 72 -10.46 -0.10 -17.59
N ARG A 73 -11.15 -0.01 -16.46
CA ARG A 73 -11.85 1.21 -16.03
C ARG A 73 -11.10 1.99 -14.94
N VAL A 74 -10.12 1.36 -14.29
CA VAL A 74 -9.36 1.93 -13.17
C VAL A 74 -7.87 1.54 -13.30
N PRO A 75 -7.14 2.06 -14.32
CA PRO A 75 -5.77 1.61 -14.59
C PRO A 75 -4.81 1.83 -13.42
N GLN A 76 -5.04 2.87 -12.62
CA GLN A 76 -4.25 3.19 -11.43
C GLN A 76 -4.36 2.14 -10.32
N ALA A 77 -5.41 1.31 -10.31
CA ALA A 77 -5.56 0.24 -9.33
C ALA A 77 -4.51 -0.87 -9.51
N LYS A 78 -3.95 -1.02 -10.72
CA LYS A 78 -2.93 -2.04 -11.00
C LYS A 78 -1.71 -1.90 -10.09
N GLU A 79 -1.16 -0.69 -9.97
CA GLU A 79 -0.01 -0.45 -9.10
C GLU A 79 -0.39 -0.56 -7.62
N SER A 80 -1.58 -0.11 -7.24
CA SER A 80 -2.07 -0.28 -5.87
C SER A 80 -2.14 -1.75 -5.46
N ASP A 81 -2.73 -2.61 -6.30
CA ASP A 81 -2.85 -4.05 -6.05
C ASP A 81 -1.49 -4.74 -6.03
N ARG A 82 -0.55 -4.28 -6.87
CA ARG A 82 0.83 -4.75 -6.86
C ARG A 82 1.47 -4.51 -5.50
N GLN A 83 1.36 -3.29 -4.97
CA GLN A 83 1.92 -2.91 -3.67
C GLN A 83 1.23 -3.61 -2.50
N VAL A 84 -0.09 -3.81 -2.57
CA VAL A 84 -0.84 -4.61 -1.58
C VAL A 84 -0.34 -6.04 -1.57
N THR A 85 -0.11 -6.64 -2.75
CA THR A 85 0.40 -8.01 -2.85
C THR A 85 1.80 -8.13 -2.24
N LEU A 86 2.70 -7.21 -2.56
CA LEU A 86 4.05 -7.15 -1.96
C LEU A 86 3.99 -7.01 -0.43
N THR A 87 3.15 -6.09 0.05
CA THR A 87 2.96 -5.85 1.49
C THR A 87 2.47 -7.11 2.20
N ASN A 88 1.54 -7.85 1.59
CA ASN A 88 1.04 -9.09 2.16
C ASN A 88 2.10 -10.20 2.14
N ILE A 89 2.91 -10.31 1.09
CA ILE A 89 4.02 -11.28 1.02
C ILE A 89 5.00 -11.02 2.17
N GLU A 90 5.40 -9.76 2.36
CA GLU A 90 6.30 -9.37 3.46
C GLU A 90 5.67 -9.62 4.83
N ARG A 91 4.47 -9.07 5.06
CA ARG A 91 3.76 -9.16 6.35
C ARG A 91 3.48 -10.59 6.78
N CYS A 92 3.26 -11.50 5.83
CA CYS A 92 2.98 -12.91 6.10
C CYS A 92 4.24 -13.79 6.12
N GLY A 93 5.43 -13.22 5.94
CA GLY A 93 6.71 -13.94 5.99
C GLY A 93 6.90 -14.92 4.83
N LEU A 94 6.42 -14.55 3.63
CA LEU A 94 6.40 -15.40 2.43
C LEU A 94 7.47 -15.02 1.39
N ALA A 95 8.30 -14.02 1.69
CA ALA A 95 9.33 -13.50 0.80
C ALA A 95 10.36 -14.57 0.40
#